data_AF-A0A9P1C2K7-F1
#
_entry.id   AF-A0A9P1C2K7-F1
#
_cell.length_a   1.000
_cell.length_b   1.000
_cell.length_c   1.000
_cell.angle_alpha   90.00
_cell.angle_beta   90.00
_cell.angle_gamma   90.00
#
_symmetry.space_group_name_H-M   'P 1'
#
loop_
_entity.id
_entity.type
_entity.pdbx_description
1 polymer ?
#
loop_
_entity_poly.entity_id
_entity_poly.type
_entity_poly.pdbx_seq_one_letter_code
_entity_poly.pdbx_strand_id
1 'polypeptide(L)'
;MTLAIKRAFAQQIYAGEKLFEAQPESKQIQNLGSTVTFHWYTQERLMCQIRQKLRFSSAREMLQTLQPETCLPGKTYDEAVAVYESLGEAYANKPMVALELVPIEWMTGVLPTTKKTKSKAAMVQKTKKRKKMEAVPLITRPGMSNPHERREAEHRPEEGEQTDAQTLVMKMLLEATPSTSEEQSTHTVRSKLRSRLANICEKGTKMTGRRNQTVQPTT
;
A
#
# COMPACT_ATOMS: atom_id res chain seq x y z
N MET A 1 9.12 8.25 15.41
CA MET A 1 7.69 7.96 15.69
C MET A 1 7.46 6.46 15.57
N THR A 2 6.52 5.88 16.32
CA THR A 2 6.25 4.43 16.32
C THR A 2 4.84 4.15 15.79
N LEU A 3 4.69 3.21 14.85
CA LEU A 3 3.41 2.82 14.24
C LEU A 3 3.18 1.31 14.31
N ALA A 4 1.96 0.92 14.63
CA ALA A 4 1.53 -0.47 14.51
C ALA A 4 1.30 -0.82 13.03
N ILE A 5 1.75 -1.99 12.60
CA ILE A 5 1.52 -2.52 11.25
C ILE A 5 1.25 -4.04 11.31
N LYS A 6 0.66 -4.62 10.26
CA LYS A 6 0.60 -6.08 10.10
C LYS A 6 1.96 -6.61 9.62
N ARG A 7 2.40 -7.76 10.16
CA ARG A 7 3.67 -8.41 9.81
C ARG A 7 3.89 -8.55 8.29
N ALA A 8 2.86 -8.95 7.56
CA ALA A 8 2.93 -9.12 6.11
C ALA A 8 3.32 -7.82 5.38
N PHE A 9 2.72 -6.68 5.75
CA PHE A 9 3.06 -5.39 5.15
C PHE A 9 4.47 -4.93 5.53
N ALA A 10 4.92 -5.18 6.77
CA ALA A 10 6.31 -4.91 7.14
C ALA A 10 7.31 -5.73 6.31
N GLN A 11 7.01 -7.01 6.04
CA GLN A 11 7.82 -7.86 5.17
C GLN A 11 7.82 -7.36 3.72
N GLN A 12 6.68 -6.90 3.19
CA GLN A 12 6.60 -6.30 1.85
C GLN A 12 7.39 -4.98 1.74
N ILE A 13 7.38 -4.13 2.76
CA ILE A 13 8.21 -2.92 2.80
C ILE A 13 9.70 -3.30 2.84
N TYR A 14 10.07 -4.30 3.65
CA TYR A 14 11.44 -4.79 3.74
C TYR A 14 11.95 -5.45 2.46
N ALA A 15 11.06 -6.06 1.68
CA ALA A 15 11.35 -6.67 0.37
C ALA A 15 11.40 -5.65 -0.77
N GLY A 16 10.88 -4.42 -0.58
CA GLY A 16 10.75 -3.42 -1.64
C GLY A 16 9.51 -3.59 -2.52
N GLU A 17 8.57 -4.45 -2.14
CA GLU A 17 7.31 -4.67 -2.85
C GLU A 17 6.33 -3.51 -2.54
N LYS A 18 6.18 -3.17 -1.25
CA LYS A 18 5.37 -2.04 -0.78
C LYS A 18 6.26 -0.82 -0.55
N LEU A 19 6.16 0.17 -1.44
CA LEU A 19 7.00 1.37 -1.43
C LEU A 19 6.37 2.55 -0.67
N PHE A 20 5.04 2.64 -0.70
CA PHE A 20 4.28 3.72 -0.09
C PHE A 20 3.45 3.23 1.09
N GLU A 21 3.49 3.98 2.20
CA GLU A 21 2.52 3.87 3.29
C GLU A 21 1.53 5.02 3.24
N ALA A 22 0.25 4.69 3.21
CA ALA A 22 -0.85 5.63 3.04
C ALA A 22 -1.57 5.87 4.36
N GLN A 23 -1.75 7.15 4.72
CA GLN A 23 -2.39 7.55 5.98
C GLN A 23 -3.33 8.73 5.73
N PRO A 24 -4.44 8.87 6.48
CA PRO A 24 -5.24 10.09 6.48
C PRO A 24 -4.40 11.25 6.95
N GLU A 25 -4.60 12.44 6.36
CA GLU A 25 -3.89 13.63 6.79
C GLU A 25 -4.27 13.97 8.24
N SER A 26 -3.25 14.08 9.09
CA SER A 26 -3.36 14.36 10.52
C SER A 26 -2.47 15.53 10.92
N LYS A 27 -2.62 16.08 12.13
CA LYS A 27 -1.73 17.15 12.60
C LYS A 27 -0.28 16.69 12.83
N GLN A 28 -0.04 15.38 12.94
CA GLN A 28 1.27 14.76 13.19
C GLN A 28 1.90 14.18 11.91
N ILE A 29 1.78 14.89 10.78
CA ILE A 29 2.45 14.44 9.55
C ILE A 29 3.95 14.56 9.72
N GLN A 30 4.66 13.48 9.42
CA GLN A 30 6.10 13.44 9.58
C GLN A 30 6.83 14.31 8.53
N ASN A 31 8.00 14.82 8.91
CA ASN A 31 8.87 15.60 8.04
C ASN A 31 9.69 14.68 7.13
N LEU A 32 10.08 15.16 5.94
CA LEU A 32 11.03 14.46 5.07
C LEU A 32 12.34 14.18 5.81
N GLY A 33 12.95 13.02 5.58
CA GLY A 33 14.14 12.55 6.30
C GLY A 33 13.88 12.00 7.71
N SER A 34 12.66 12.09 8.24
CA SER A 34 12.32 11.52 9.55
C SER A 34 12.31 9.99 9.53
N THR A 35 12.63 9.38 10.68
CA THR A 35 12.54 7.94 10.89
C THR A 35 11.19 7.51 11.47
N VAL A 36 10.55 6.57 10.79
CA VAL A 36 9.36 5.84 11.24
C VAL A 36 9.77 4.45 11.69
N THR A 37 9.33 4.04 12.88
CA THR A 37 9.54 2.71 13.44
C THR A 37 8.22 1.96 13.39
N PHE A 38 8.14 0.95 12.54
CA PHE A 38 7.00 0.03 12.51
C PHE A 38 7.21 -1.10 13.51
N HIS A 39 6.15 -1.50 14.22
CA HIS A 39 6.12 -2.68 15.06
C HIS A 39 4.89 -3.54 14.74
N TRP A 40 5.05 -4.85 14.82
CA TRP A 40 3.95 -5.82 14.65
C TRP A 40 3.94 -6.91 15.73
N TYR A 41 4.99 -6.97 16.56
CA TYR A 41 5.06 -7.69 17.84
C TYR A 41 5.94 -6.87 18.82
N THR A 42 6.10 -7.34 20.06
CA THR A 42 6.82 -6.61 21.13
C THR A 42 8.31 -6.37 20.86
N GLN A 43 8.97 -7.27 20.13
CA GLN A 43 10.41 -7.21 19.85
C GLN A 43 10.76 -6.95 18.37
N GLU A 44 9.94 -7.38 17.41
CA GLU A 44 10.22 -7.19 15.98
C GLU A 44 9.86 -5.76 15.54
N ARG A 45 10.85 -5.03 14.99
CA ARG A 45 10.71 -3.65 14.52
C ARG A 45 11.35 -3.48 13.14
N LEU A 46 10.72 -2.67 12.29
CA LEU A 46 11.27 -2.22 11.01
C LEU A 46 11.44 -0.70 11.08
N MET A 47 12.64 -0.20 10.81
CA MET A 47 12.92 1.24 10.77
C MET A 47 13.08 1.70 9.33
N CYS A 48 12.27 2.68 8.93
CA CYS A 48 12.28 3.28 7.61
C CYS A 48 12.52 4.80 7.72
N GLN A 49 13.29 5.35 6.79
CA GLN A 49 13.33 6.80 6.58
C GLN A 49 12.28 7.21 5.54
N ILE A 50 11.61 8.33 5.79
CA ILE A 50 10.68 8.93 4.82
C ILE A 50 11.49 9.70 3.78
N ARG A 51 11.44 9.22 2.54
CA ARG A 51 12.17 9.81 1.41
C ARG A 51 11.35 10.88 0.68
N GLN A 52 10.09 10.58 0.42
CA GLN A 52 9.14 11.48 -0.24
C GLN A 52 7.79 11.45 0.49
N LYS A 53 7.07 12.56 0.41
CA LYS A 53 5.72 12.73 0.95
C LYS A 53 4.85 13.33 -0.15
N LEU A 54 3.77 12.65 -0.48
CA LEU A 54 2.78 13.06 -1.48
C LEU A 54 1.43 13.25 -0.80
N ARG A 55 0.65 14.25 -1.22
CA ARG A 55 -0.70 14.51 -0.69
C ARG A 55 -1.72 14.35 -1.82
N PHE A 56 -2.90 13.85 -1.47
CA PHE A 56 -4.01 13.56 -2.37
C PHE A 56 -5.32 13.96 -1.69
N SER A 57 -6.34 14.32 -2.46
CA SER A 57 -7.68 14.63 -1.95
C SER A 57 -8.39 13.40 -1.36
N SER A 58 -8.06 12.20 -1.85
CA SER A 58 -8.73 10.95 -1.49
C SER A 58 -7.84 9.71 -1.70
N ALA A 59 -8.22 8.58 -1.11
CA ALA A 59 -7.57 7.29 -1.35
C ALA A 59 -7.67 6.83 -2.83
N ARG A 60 -8.77 7.19 -3.51
CA ARG A 60 -9.00 6.86 -4.93
C ARG A 60 -8.02 7.57 -5.86
N GLU A 61 -7.84 8.89 -5.70
CA GLU A 61 -6.84 9.67 -6.45
C GLU A 61 -5.41 9.17 -6.21
N MET A 62 -5.08 8.87 -4.95
CA MET A 62 -3.79 8.30 -4.57
C MET A 62 -3.52 6.97 -5.29
N LEU A 63 -4.47 6.04 -5.26
CA LEU A 63 -4.34 4.73 -5.90
C LEU A 63 -4.26 4.82 -7.43
N GLN A 64 -5.00 5.76 -8.04
CA GLN A 64 -4.95 6.02 -9.48
C GLN A 64 -3.57 6.56 -9.89
N THR A 65 -2.97 7.41 -9.05
CA THR A 65 -1.68 8.05 -9.32
C THR A 65 -0.48 7.11 -9.08
N LEU A 66 -0.46 6.43 -7.92
CA LEU A 66 0.68 5.60 -7.47
C LEU A 66 0.61 4.13 -7.92
N GLN A 67 -0.54 3.70 -8.46
CA GLN A 67 -0.92 2.32 -8.71
C GLN A 67 -1.13 1.51 -7.41
N PRO A 68 -2.14 0.62 -7.35
CA PRO A 68 -2.40 -0.22 -6.17
C PRO A 68 -1.19 -1.01 -5.68
N GLU A 69 -0.43 -1.59 -6.61
CA GLU A 69 0.71 -2.47 -6.33
C GLU A 69 1.78 -1.82 -5.43
N THR A 70 1.99 -0.50 -5.51
CA THR A 70 3.02 0.18 -4.70
C THR A 70 2.58 0.46 -3.26
N CYS A 71 1.27 0.42 -3.00
CA CYS A 71 0.65 0.68 -1.69
C CYS A 71 0.15 -0.60 -1.01
N LEU A 72 -0.40 -1.53 -1.78
CA LEU A 72 -0.99 -2.81 -1.38
C LEU A 72 -0.65 -3.87 -2.44
N PRO A 73 0.57 -4.46 -2.42
CA PRO A 73 1.00 -5.43 -3.42
C PRO A 73 0.06 -6.63 -3.54
N GLY A 74 -0.23 -7.05 -4.77
CA GLY A 74 -1.13 -8.15 -5.08
C GLY A 74 -2.63 -7.82 -4.96
N LYS A 75 -3.01 -6.54 -4.94
CA LYS A 75 -4.41 -6.08 -4.95
C LYS A 75 -4.78 -5.35 -6.23
N THR A 76 -5.99 -5.60 -6.73
CA THR A 76 -6.58 -4.78 -7.81
C THR A 76 -6.93 -3.38 -7.31
N TYR A 77 -7.26 -2.46 -8.22
CA TYR A 77 -7.69 -1.11 -7.84
C TYR A 77 -8.91 -1.12 -6.94
N ASP A 78 -9.97 -1.85 -7.32
CA ASP A 78 -11.21 -1.89 -6.56
C ASP A 78 -11.03 -2.59 -5.19
N GLU A 79 -10.23 -3.65 -5.13
CA GLU A 79 -9.86 -4.28 -3.86
C GLU A 79 -9.07 -3.33 -2.96
N ALA A 80 -8.12 -2.56 -3.50
CA ALA A 80 -7.33 -1.61 -2.74
C ALA A 80 -8.18 -0.44 -2.21
N VAL A 81 -9.13 0.07 -3.01
CA VAL A 81 -10.12 1.06 -2.57
C VAL A 81 -10.98 0.49 -1.44
N ALA A 82 -11.55 -0.70 -1.62
CA ALA A 82 -12.37 -1.36 -0.60
C ALA A 82 -11.59 -1.63 0.70
N VAL A 83 -10.31 -1.98 0.62
CA VAL A 83 -9.44 -2.12 1.80
C VAL A 83 -9.34 -0.79 2.56
N TYR A 84 -9.06 0.34 1.91
CA TYR A 84 -9.01 1.63 2.61
C TYR A 84 -10.36 2.06 3.16
N GLU A 85 -11.45 1.93 2.39
CA GLU A 85 -12.80 2.26 2.86
C GLU A 85 -13.21 1.41 4.08
N SER A 86 -12.78 0.14 4.14
CA SER A 86 -13.01 -0.75 5.30
C SER A 86 -12.23 -0.39 6.58
N LEU A 87 -11.21 0.48 6.50
CA LEU A 87 -10.48 0.98 7.67
C LEU A 87 -11.24 2.11 8.40
N GLY A 88 -12.37 2.58 7.85
CA GLY A 88 -13.27 3.55 8.46
C GLY A 88 -13.31 4.89 7.74
N GLU A 89 -14.25 5.75 8.13
CA GLU A 89 -14.58 7.03 7.47
C GLU A 89 -13.37 7.95 7.26
N ALA A 90 -12.37 7.89 8.15
CA ALA A 90 -11.15 8.67 8.05
C ALA A 90 -10.31 8.34 6.80
N TYR A 91 -10.42 7.13 6.24
CA TYR A 91 -9.73 6.72 5.02
C TYR A 91 -10.60 6.90 3.76
N ALA A 92 -11.92 6.89 3.90
CA ALA A 92 -12.85 7.10 2.79
C ALA A 92 -12.91 8.57 2.35
N ASN A 93 -13.07 9.48 3.32
CA ASN A 93 -13.54 10.86 3.05
C ASN A 93 -12.53 11.97 3.38
N LYS A 94 -11.30 11.65 3.81
CA LYS A 94 -10.29 12.67 4.16
C LYS A 94 -9.14 12.70 3.14
N PRO A 95 -8.44 13.85 3.03
CA PRO A 95 -7.17 13.93 2.32
C PRO A 95 -6.21 12.84 2.80
N MET A 96 -5.50 12.23 1.85
CA MET A 96 -4.55 11.15 2.08
C MET A 96 -3.13 11.62 1.88
N VAL A 97 -2.22 11.10 2.69
CA VAL A 97 -0.78 11.30 2.57
C VAL A 97 -0.12 9.96 2.28
N ALA A 98 0.63 9.86 1.19
CA ALA A 98 1.49 8.72 0.90
C ALA A 98 2.95 9.05 1.24
N LEU A 99 3.59 8.15 1.98
CA LEU A 99 4.97 8.27 2.44
C LEU A 99 5.83 7.23 1.71
N GLU A 100 6.79 7.67 0.91
CA GLU A 100 7.80 6.77 0.32
C GLU A 100 8.77 6.33 1.42
N LEU A 101 8.81 5.03 1.68
CA LEU A 101 9.61 4.44 2.77
C LEU A 101 10.87 3.77 2.22
N VAL A 102 12.01 4.04 2.87
CA VAL A 102 13.28 3.33 2.61
C VAL A 102 13.75 2.67 3.91
N PRO A 103 13.84 1.32 4.00
CA PRO A 103 14.44 0.64 5.14
C PRO A 103 15.85 1.14 5.44
N ILE A 104 16.15 1.47 6.70
CA ILE A 104 17.45 2.06 7.08
C ILE A 104 18.61 1.11 6.78
N GLU A 105 18.42 -0.20 6.93
CA GLU A 105 19.42 -1.23 6.62
C GLU A 105 19.96 -1.09 5.19
N TRP A 106 19.11 -0.75 4.22
CA TRP A 106 19.51 -0.56 2.82
C TRP A 106 20.45 0.65 2.65
N MET A 107 20.31 1.68 3.48
CA MET A 107 21.15 2.88 3.43
C MET A 107 22.52 2.68 4.07
N THR A 108 22.63 1.74 5.02
CA THR A 108 23.91 1.42 5.69
C THR A 108 24.86 0.57 4.84
N GLY A 109 24.48 0.20 3.61
CA GLY A 109 25.26 -0.67 2.73
C GLY A 109 25.29 -2.15 3.16
N VAL A 110 24.69 -2.48 4.31
CA VAL A 110 24.45 -3.86 4.74
C VAL A 110 23.24 -4.39 3.96
N LEU A 111 23.50 -4.80 2.72
CA LEU A 111 22.51 -5.52 1.92
C LEU A 111 21.92 -6.66 2.77
N PRO A 112 20.58 -6.81 2.83
CA PRO A 112 19.96 -7.95 3.49
C PRO A 112 20.58 -9.22 2.93
N THR A 113 21.36 -9.92 3.76
CA THR A 113 21.80 -11.26 3.41
C THR A 113 20.57 -12.13 3.48
N THR A 114 19.86 -12.21 2.35
CA THR A 114 18.86 -13.22 2.09
C THR A 114 19.60 -14.55 2.11
N LYS A 115 19.79 -15.07 3.33
CA LYS A 115 20.08 -16.47 3.57
C LYS A 115 19.02 -17.18 2.76
N LYS A 116 19.43 -17.78 1.64
CA LYS A 116 18.56 -18.57 0.78
C LYS A 116 18.04 -19.71 1.63
N THR A 117 16.95 -19.46 2.36
CA THR A 117 16.02 -20.46 2.80
C THR A 117 15.68 -21.20 1.53
N LYS A 118 16.28 -22.38 1.35
CA LYS A 118 16.04 -23.25 0.22
C LYS A 118 14.57 -23.66 0.34
N SER A 119 13.69 -22.87 -0.28
CA SER A 119 12.25 -23.09 -0.27
C SER A 119 12.05 -24.53 -0.73
N LYS A 120 11.61 -25.38 0.19
CA LYS A 120 11.49 -26.84 0.00
C LYS A 120 10.29 -27.20 -0.89
N ALA A 121 9.95 -26.31 -1.82
CA ALA A 121 8.86 -26.38 -2.79
C ALA A 121 9.17 -27.31 -3.96
N ALA A 122 10.41 -27.77 -4.11
CA ALA A 122 10.82 -28.77 -5.10
C ALA A 122 10.80 -30.21 -4.55
N MET A 123 9.73 -30.60 -3.85
CA MET A 123 9.46 -32.01 -3.52
C MET A 123 7.96 -32.36 -3.55
N VAL A 124 7.22 -31.82 -4.52
CA VAL A 124 5.95 -32.45 -4.95
C VAL A 124 6.32 -33.67 -5.78
N GLN A 125 6.53 -34.81 -5.09
CA GLN A 125 6.68 -36.09 -5.76
C GLN A 125 5.40 -36.43 -6.52
N LYS A 126 5.56 -36.95 -7.75
CA LYS A 126 4.47 -37.44 -8.59
C LYS A 126 3.84 -38.71 -7.99
N THR A 127 2.96 -38.59 -6.99
CA THR A 127 2.10 -39.70 -6.52
C THR A 127 1.00 -39.98 -7.54
N LYS A 128 1.41 -40.67 -8.61
CA LYS A 128 0.56 -41.11 -9.70
C LYS A 128 -0.36 -42.24 -9.23
N LYS A 129 -1.68 -41.99 -9.21
CA LYS A 129 -2.74 -42.96 -9.57
C LYS A 129 -2.98 -44.15 -8.61
N ARG A 130 -4.08 -44.12 -7.85
CA ARG A 130 -5.22 -45.08 -8.00
C ARG A 130 -6.39 -44.88 -7.01
N LYS A 131 -7.59 -44.67 -7.58
CA LYS A 131 -8.79 -45.52 -7.43
C LYS A 131 -9.23 -45.92 -6.00
N LYS A 132 -10.30 -45.30 -5.51
CA LYS A 132 -11.62 -45.96 -5.34
C LYS A 132 -12.73 -44.90 -5.26
N MET A 133 -13.85 -45.15 -5.92
CA MET A 133 -15.10 -44.44 -5.60
C MET A 133 -15.71 -45.14 -4.40
N GLU A 134 -16.05 -44.41 -3.35
CA GLU A 134 -16.99 -44.87 -2.33
C GLU A 134 -18.02 -43.78 -2.11
N ALA A 135 -19.30 -44.17 -2.20
CA ALA A 135 -20.42 -43.26 -2.10
C ALA A 135 -20.62 -42.88 -0.63
N VAL A 136 -20.53 -41.59 -0.32
CA VAL A 136 -20.97 -41.07 0.98
C VAL A 136 -22.46 -40.78 0.88
N PRO A 137 -23.31 -41.35 1.76
CA PRO A 137 -24.75 -41.20 1.66
C PRO A 137 -25.22 -39.76 1.93
N LEU A 138 -26.25 -39.36 1.19
CA LEU A 138 -26.91 -38.07 1.28
C LEU A 138 -27.66 -37.96 2.62
N ILE A 139 -27.05 -37.37 3.66
CA ILE A 139 -27.76 -37.06 4.91
C ILE A 139 -28.58 -35.79 4.72
N THR A 140 -29.80 -35.96 4.22
CA THR A 140 -30.84 -34.93 4.20
C THR A 140 -31.21 -34.57 5.64
N ARG A 141 -30.89 -33.36 6.10
CA ARG A 141 -31.43 -32.81 7.35
C ARG A 141 -32.68 -31.97 7.04
N PRO A 142 -33.89 -32.42 7.41
CA PRO A 142 -35.09 -31.61 7.30
C PRO A 142 -35.16 -30.55 8.40
N GLY A 143 -35.69 -29.38 8.03
CA GLY A 143 -36.45 -28.43 8.85
C GLY A 143 -36.02 -28.16 10.30
N MET A 144 -35.50 -26.96 10.54
CA MET A 144 -35.90 -26.16 11.71
C MET A 144 -36.29 -24.75 11.26
N SER A 145 -37.59 -24.59 10.99
CA SER A 145 -38.24 -23.29 10.92
C SER A 145 -38.21 -22.63 12.30
N ASN A 146 -37.65 -21.43 12.42
CA ASN A 146 -37.74 -20.64 13.65
C ASN A 146 -38.41 -19.28 13.34
N PRO A 147 -39.75 -19.19 13.47
CA PRO A 147 -40.47 -17.94 13.24
C PRO A 147 -40.42 -17.10 14.52
N HIS A 148 -39.48 -16.15 14.59
CA HIS A 148 -39.58 -15.07 15.58
C HIS A 148 -40.12 -13.79 14.95
N GLU A 149 -41.45 -13.73 15.01
CA GLU A 149 -42.29 -12.55 14.89
C GLU A 149 -41.79 -11.36 15.74
N ARG A 150 -42.17 -10.16 15.28
CA ARG A 150 -42.32 -8.90 16.04
C ARG A 150 -41.04 -8.28 16.64
N ARG A 151 -40.67 -7.15 16.05
CA ARG A 151 -41.10 -5.86 16.62
C ARG A 151 -41.11 -4.77 15.55
N GLU A 152 -42.31 -4.33 15.19
CA GLU A 152 -42.51 -3.02 14.58
C GLU A 152 -42.14 -1.97 15.63
N ALA A 153 -41.29 -1.02 15.24
CA ALA A 153 -41.01 0.18 16.00
C ALA A 153 -41.35 1.35 15.09
N GLU A 154 -42.63 1.71 15.07
CA GLU A 154 -43.09 2.98 14.50
C GLU A 154 -42.39 4.12 15.25
N HIS A 155 -41.51 4.84 14.58
CA HIS A 155 -41.02 6.12 15.09
C HIS A 155 -41.29 7.23 14.07
N ARG A 156 -42.53 7.70 14.14
CA ARG A 156 -43.04 9.05 13.86
C ARG A 156 -42.02 10.06 13.29
N PRO A 157 -42.27 10.65 12.10
CA PRO A 157 -41.52 11.82 11.66
C PRO A 157 -41.92 13.04 12.52
N GLU A 158 -40.95 13.88 12.86
CA GLU A 158 -41.24 15.25 13.26
C GLU A 158 -41.06 16.16 12.05
N GLU A 159 -42.15 16.78 11.63
CA GLU A 159 -42.19 17.77 10.56
C GLU A 159 -41.66 19.10 11.11
N GLY A 160 -40.42 19.44 10.75
CA GLY A 160 -39.83 20.75 11.02
C GLY A 160 -40.27 21.75 9.95
N GLU A 161 -41.31 22.51 10.25
CA GLU A 161 -41.94 23.46 9.31
C GLU A 161 -41.14 24.77 9.12
N GLN A 162 -41.06 25.24 7.88
CA GLN A 162 -40.79 26.61 7.40
C GLN A 162 -39.55 27.40 7.89
N THR A 163 -38.82 27.93 6.89
CA THR A 163 -38.83 29.40 6.69
C THR A 163 -38.45 29.74 5.25
N ASP A 164 -39.47 29.99 4.44
CA ASP A 164 -39.32 30.57 3.09
C ASP A 164 -39.10 32.08 3.22
N ALA A 165 -37.84 32.55 3.13
CA ALA A 165 -37.50 33.96 2.92
C ALA A 165 -36.03 34.19 2.56
N GLN A 166 -35.64 33.96 1.29
CA GLN A 166 -34.81 34.90 0.51
C GLN A 166 -34.53 34.40 -0.92
N THR A 167 -35.56 34.52 -1.76
CA THR A 167 -35.39 34.82 -3.18
C THR A 167 -34.58 36.12 -3.35
N LEU A 168 -33.90 36.26 -4.50
CA LEU A 168 -33.62 37.55 -5.15
C LEU A 168 -32.33 38.33 -4.81
N VAL A 169 -31.14 37.75 -5.06
CA VAL A 169 -30.02 38.53 -5.66
C VAL A 169 -29.44 37.75 -6.84
N MET A 170 -30.05 37.92 -8.02
CA MET A 170 -29.51 37.49 -9.29
C MET A 170 -28.86 38.70 -10.00
N LYS A 171 -27.76 38.47 -10.74
CA LYS A 171 -27.10 39.40 -11.70
C LYS A 171 -26.37 40.64 -11.15
N MET A 172 -25.06 40.46 -10.89
CA MET A 172 -23.90 41.38 -11.07
C MET A 172 -22.66 40.60 -10.56
N LEU A 173 -21.45 40.58 -11.13
CA LEU A 173 -20.84 40.97 -12.41
C LEU A 173 -20.09 39.68 -12.90
N LEU A 174 -19.93 39.25 -14.16
CA LEU A 174 -19.37 39.83 -15.40
C LEU A 174 -18.02 40.57 -15.27
N GLU A 175 -17.03 40.06 -16.02
CA GLU A 175 -15.71 40.63 -16.35
C GLU A 175 -14.57 40.57 -15.31
N ALA A 176 -13.79 39.48 -15.38
CA ALA A 176 -12.31 39.52 -15.28
C ALA A 176 -11.68 38.20 -15.76
N THR A 177 -11.38 38.09 -17.06
CA THR A 177 -10.45 37.06 -17.55
C THR A 177 -9.00 37.50 -17.33
N PRO A 178 -8.13 36.60 -16.86
CA PRO A 178 -6.75 36.59 -17.33
C PRO A 178 -6.48 35.31 -18.15
N SER A 179 -6.17 35.50 -19.43
CA SER A 179 -5.53 34.46 -20.24
C SER A 179 -4.06 34.35 -19.84
N THR A 180 -3.61 33.17 -19.39
CA THR A 180 -2.19 32.83 -19.36
C THR A 180 -1.99 31.40 -19.86
N SER A 181 -1.35 31.32 -21.02
CA SER A 181 -0.94 30.08 -21.68
C SER A 181 0.41 29.62 -21.13
N GLU A 182 0.44 28.51 -20.38
CA GLU A 182 1.67 27.73 -20.12
C GLU A 182 1.39 26.22 -20.12
N GLU A 183 1.16 25.66 -21.32
CA GLU A 183 1.29 24.21 -21.51
C GLU A 183 2.77 23.80 -21.52
N GLN A 184 3.31 23.38 -20.37
CA GLN A 184 4.65 22.79 -20.28
C GLN A 184 4.64 21.32 -19.80
N SER A 185 4.68 20.41 -20.78
CA SER A 185 5.58 19.25 -20.81
C SER A 185 5.77 18.40 -19.53
N THR A 186 4.69 17.81 -19.00
CA THR A 186 4.80 16.80 -17.92
C THR A 186 5.26 15.41 -18.40
N HIS A 187 5.32 15.17 -19.72
CA HIS A 187 5.54 13.84 -20.29
C HIS A 187 7.00 13.32 -20.18
N THR A 188 7.95 14.18 -19.79
CA THR A 188 9.41 13.86 -19.82
C THR A 188 9.95 13.28 -18.50
N VAL A 189 9.22 13.39 -17.39
CA VAL A 189 9.72 12.95 -16.06
C VAL A 189 9.57 11.43 -15.86
N ARG A 190 8.56 10.80 -16.47
CA ARG A 190 8.27 9.36 -16.29
C ARG A 190 9.36 8.41 -16.80
N SER A 191 10.16 8.79 -17.80
CA SER A 191 11.21 7.90 -18.35
C SER A 191 12.51 7.90 -17.52
N LYS A 192 12.89 9.04 -16.93
CA LYS A 192 14.15 9.19 -16.18
C LYS A 192 14.19 8.44 -14.85
N LEU A 193 13.04 8.15 -14.23
CA LEU A 193 13.02 7.42 -12.96
C LEU A 193 13.25 5.91 -13.15
N ARG A 194 12.67 5.31 -14.20
CA ARG A 194 12.84 3.87 -14.51
C ARG A 194 14.27 3.51 -14.94
N SER A 195 14.96 4.37 -15.70
CA SER A 195 16.34 4.06 -16.16
C SER A 195 17.41 4.16 -15.07
N ARG A 196 17.16 4.92 -13.99
CA ARG A 196 18.09 5.01 -12.84
C ARG A 196 18.07 3.76 -11.95
N LEU A 197 16.92 3.12 -11.79
CA LEU A 197 16.81 1.86 -11.03
C LEU A 197 17.49 0.69 -11.75
N ALA A 198 17.38 0.60 -13.08
CA ALA A 198 18.08 -0.42 -13.87
C ALA A 198 19.63 -0.32 -13.75
N ASN A 199 20.17 0.90 -13.80
CA ASN A 199 21.63 1.15 -13.76
C ASN A 199 22.31 0.76 -12.43
N ILE A 200 21.55 0.68 -11.33
CA ILE A 200 22.09 0.27 -10.02
C ILE A 200 22.26 -1.27 -9.97
N CYS A 201 21.49 -2.03 -10.75
CA CYS A 201 21.55 -3.49 -10.76
C CYS A 201 22.74 -4.02 -11.59
N GLU A 202 23.09 -3.41 -12.72
CA GLU A 202 24.14 -3.93 -13.62
C GLU A 202 25.58 -3.66 -13.17
N LYS A 203 25.82 -2.62 -12.35
CA LYS A 203 27.18 -2.24 -11.92
C LYS A 203 27.74 -3.07 -10.76
N GLY A 204 26.96 -4.00 -10.19
CA GLY A 204 27.41 -4.86 -9.09
C GLY A 204 28.26 -6.08 -9.50
N THR A 205 28.26 -6.47 -10.78
CA THR A 205 28.63 -7.85 -11.18
C THR A 205 30.06 -8.01 -11.76
N LYS A 206 30.96 -7.02 -11.61
CA LYS A 206 32.30 -7.03 -12.24
C LYS A 206 33.49 -6.67 -11.32
N MET A 207 33.53 -7.16 -10.07
CA MET A 207 34.65 -6.91 -9.14
C MET A 207 35.08 -8.12 -8.26
N THR A 208 35.19 -9.32 -8.83
CA THR A 208 35.80 -10.49 -8.14
C THR A 208 36.74 -11.29 -9.04
N GLY A 209 37.87 -10.67 -9.40
CA GLY A 209 38.94 -11.26 -10.23
C GLY A 209 40.35 -11.02 -9.68
N ARG A 210 40.52 -10.98 -8.35
CA ARG A 210 41.82 -10.69 -7.73
C ARG A 210 42.66 -11.98 -7.65
N ARG A 211 43.65 -12.11 -8.55
CA ARG A 211 44.64 -13.20 -8.54
C ARG A 211 45.39 -13.22 -7.20
N ASN A 212 45.46 -14.39 -6.57
CA ASN A 212 46.50 -14.67 -5.59
C ASN A 212 47.85 -14.69 -6.32
N GLN A 213 48.77 -13.79 -5.97
CA GLN A 213 50.18 -13.96 -6.30
C GLN A 213 50.85 -14.68 -5.13
N THR A 214 51.34 -15.88 -5.39
CA THR A 214 52.18 -16.62 -4.45
C THR A 214 53.57 -15.98 -4.42
N VAL A 215 53.88 -15.26 -3.35
CA VAL A 215 55.25 -14.77 -3.11
C VAL A 215 56.08 -15.96 -2.61
N GLN A 216 57.15 -16.32 -3.32
CA GLN A 216 58.11 -17.31 -2.81
C GLN A 216 59.13 -16.63 -1.89
N PRO A 217 59.60 -17.30 -0.82
CA PRO A 217 60.69 -16.81 0.00
C PRO A 217 62.03 -17.03 -0.71
N THR A 218 62.81 -15.97 -0.89
CA THR A 218 64.24 -16.07 -1.20
C THR A 218 65.03 -16.29 0.09
N THR A 219 65.92 -17.29 0.05
CA THR A 219 66.94 -17.60 1.06
C THR A 219 68.08 -16.60 1.10
#